data_AF-A0A2E5DZA9-F1
#
_entry.id   AF-A0A2E5DZA9-F1
#
_cell.length_a   1.000
_cell.length_b   1.000
_cell.length_c   1.000
_cell.angle_alpha   90.00
_cell.angle_beta   90.00
_cell.angle_gamma   90.00
#
_symmetry.space_group_name_H-M   'P 1'
#
loop_
_entity.id
_entity.type
_entity.pdbx_description
1 polymer ?
#
loop_
_entity_poly.entity_id
_entity_poly.type
_entity_poly.pdbx_seq_one_letter_code
_entity_poly.pdbx_strand_id
1 'polypeptide(L)'
;MRVSPMAKVSTFCENFEKEFGVGIKCHKGLSRGHMADPDAKMHEICTGQDHDRDFDLDIHCNMKVSTVEEEVKNSMGFLVQILNADGSNADNDARLADIQRANA
;
A
#
# COMPACT_ATOMS: atom_id res chain seq x y z
N MET A 1 3.90 6.19 -8.31
CA MET A 1 4.81 5.07 -7.99
C MET A 1 4.58 3.93 -8.99
N ARG A 2 5.62 3.23 -9.44
CA ARG A 2 5.48 2.03 -10.29
C ARG A 2 5.90 0.80 -9.52
N VAL A 3 5.07 -0.24 -9.52
CA VAL A 3 5.30 -1.47 -8.75
C VAL A 3 5.31 -2.67 -9.68
N SER A 4 6.41 -3.45 -9.64
CA SER A 4 6.49 -4.66 -10.45
C SER A 4 5.69 -5.82 -9.83
N PRO A 5 4.97 -6.64 -10.61
CA PRO A 5 4.22 -7.78 -10.08
C PRO A 5 5.12 -8.83 -9.42
N MET A 6 6.40 -8.88 -9.85
CA MET A 6 7.42 -9.79 -9.35
C MET A 6 8.12 -9.28 -8.09
N ALA A 7 7.89 -8.03 -7.69
CA ALA A 7 8.42 -7.47 -6.45
C ALA A 7 7.79 -8.16 -5.24
N LYS A 8 8.53 -8.23 -4.14
CA LYS A 8 8.00 -8.72 -2.87
C LYS A 8 7.10 -7.68 -2.21
N VAL A 9 6.16 -8.15 -1.41
CA VAL A 9 5.31 -7.30 -0.56
C VAL A 9 6.15 -6.44 0.39
N SER A 10 7.19 -7.03 1.00
CA SER A 10 8.15 -6.29 1.83
C SER A 10 8.80 -5.11 1.08
N THR A 11 9.28 -5.34 -0.15
CA THR A 11 9.86 -4.30 -0.99
C THR A 11 8.86 -3.20 -1.33
N PHE A 12 7.59 -3.55 -1.60
CA PHE A 12 6.54 -2.57 -1.82
C PHE A 12 6.31 -1.71 -0.58
N CYS A 13 6.16 -2.32 0.61
CA CYS A 13 6.00 -1.60 1.87
C CYS A 13 7.17 -0.66 2.15
N GLU A 14 8.41 -1.12 1.96
CA GLU A 14 9.61 -0.29 2.16
C GLU A 14 9.68 0.88 1.18
N ASN A 15 9.37 0.65 -0.10
CA ASN A 15 9.38 1.72 -1.09
C ASN A 15 8.27 2.74 -0.83
N PHE A 16 7.10 2.28 -0.39
CA PHE A 16 6.00 3.16 -0.01
C PHE A 16 6.38 4.04 1.19
N GLU A 17 7.02 3.47 2.20
CA GLU A 17 7.51 4.22 3.36
C GLU A 17 8.60 5.22 2.96
N LYS A 18 9.51 4.85 2.05
CA LYS A 18 10.53 5.78 1.54
C LYS A 18 9.95 6.93 0.71
N GLU A 19 8.95 6.67 -0.11
CA GLU A 19 8.35 7.69 -0.99
C GLU A 19 7.41 8.63 -0.21
N PHE A 20 6.60 8.09 0.70
CA PHE A 20 5.51 8.83 1.33
C PHE A 20 5.72 9.09 2.83
N GLY A 21 6.72 8.47 3.46
CA GLY A 21 7.01 8.61 4.88
C GLY A 21 6.04 7.86 5.79
N VAL A 22 5.24 6.93 5.27
CA VAL A 22 4.21 6.22 6.04
C VAL A 22 4.33 4.70 5.89
N GLY A 23 4.10 3.97 6.98
CA GLY A 23 4.05 2.52 6.94
C GLY A 23 2.72 2.02 6.37
N ILE A 24 2.75 0.86 5.71
CA ILE A 24 1.54 0.21 5.19
C ILE A 24 1.48 -1.28 5.54
N LYS A 25 0.28 -1.83 5.66
CA LYS A 25 0.02 -3.27 5.74
C LYS A 25 -0.73 -3.72 4.50
N CYS A 26 -0.22 -4.74 3.81
CA CYS A 26 -0.88 -5.33 2.66
C CYS A 26 -1.73 -6.53 3.09
N HIS A 27 -2.88 -6.70 2.45
CA HIS A 27 -3.75 -7.86 2.61
C HIS A 27 -3.72 -8.73 1.36
N LYS A 28 -4.08 -10.00 1.53
CA LYS A 28 -4.25 -10.93 0.41
C LYS A 28 -5.64 -10.74 -0.20
N GLY A 29 -5.67 -10.20 -1.42
CA GLY A 29 -6.88 -9.89 -2.17
C GLY A 29 -7.74 -8.82 -1.49
N LEU A 30 -9.05 -8.91 -1.71
CA LEU A 30 -10.03 -7.92 -1.25
C LEU A 30 -10.60 -8.18 0.16
N SER A 31 -9.94 -9.01 0.97
CA SER A 31 -10.37 -9.35 2.33
C SER A 31 -9.40 -8.83 3.37
N ARG A 32 -9.91 -8.19 4.42
CA ARG A 32 -9.10 -7.71 5.56
C ARG A 32 -8.71 -8.81 6.57
N GLY A 33 -9.13 -10.05 6.34
CA GLY A 33 -8.91 -11.17 7.25
C GLY A 33 -7.56 -11.88 7.08
N HIS A 34 -6.87 -11.63 5.97
CA HIS A 34 -5.62 -12.31 5.64
C HIS A 34 -4.56 -11.28 5.27
N MET A 35 -3.59 -11.07 6.15
CA MET A 35 -2.42 -10.27 5.82
C MET A 35 -1.60 -10.97 4.73
N ALA A 36 -1.01 -10.17 3.84
CA ALA A 36 -0.07 -10.65 2.86
C ALA A 36 1.23 -11.10 3.54
N ASP A 37 1.80 -12.19 3.06
CA ASP A 37 3.13 -12.62 3.47
C ASP A 37 4.17 -11.63 2.91
N PRO A 38 5.09 -11.07 3.74
CA PRO A 38 6.12 -10.14 3.28
C PRO A 38 7.06 -10.71 2.21
N ASP A 39 7.22 -12.03 2.13
CA ASP A 39 8.04 -12.71 1.13
C ASP A 39 7.27 -13.10 -0.13
N ALA A 40 5.93 -13.03 -0.11
CA ALA A 40 5.12 -13.23 -1.30
C ALA A 40 5.35 -12.11 -2.32
N LYS A 41 5.13 -12.42 -3.59
CA LYS A 41 5.16 -11.46 -4.68
C LYS A 41 3.83 -10.72 -4.80
N MET A 42 3.85 -9.51 -5.33
CA MET A 42 2.64 -8.69 -5.50
C MET A 42 1.56 -9.45 -6.29
N HIS A 43 1.94 -10.10 -7.39
CA HIS A 43 0.98 -10.86 -8.21
C HIS A 43 0.30 -12.03 -7.46
N GLU A 44 0.88 -12.54 -6.37
CA GLU A 44 0.31 -13.64 -5.58
C GLU A 44 -0.76 -13.17 -4.60
N ILE A 45 -0.79 -11.87 -4.30
CA ILE A 45 -1.77 -11.25 -3.41
C ILE A 45 -2.82 -10.42 -4.15
N CYS A 46 -2.53 -10.00 -5.38
CA CYS A 46 -3.48 -9.34 -6.27
C CYS A 46 -4.65 -10.27 -6.62
N THR A 47 -5.86 -9.72 -6.68
CA THR A 47 -7.04 -10.43 -7.19
C THR A 47 -7.64 -9.68 -8.37
N GLY A 48 -7.79 -10.38 -9.51
CA GLY A 48 -8.54 -9.88 -10.67
C GLY A 48 -7.84 -8.82 -11.54
N GLN A 49 -6.52 -8.65 -11.40
CA GLN A 49 -5.70 -7.76 -12.24
C GLN A 49 -4.78 -8.56 -13.16
N ASP A 50 -4.54 -8.07 -14.38
CA ASP A 50 -3.54 -8.64 -15.29
C ASP A 50 -2.13 -8.46 -14.71
N HIS A 51 -1.33 -9.54 -14.73
CA HIS A 51 0.02 -9.56 -14.14
C HIS A 51 1.15 -9.37 -15.17
N ASP A 52 0.80 -9.14 -16.43
CA ASP A 52 1.76 -9.01 -17.54
C ASP A 52 2.41 -7.61 -17.61
N ARG A 53 2.00 -6.68 -16.73
CA ARG A 53 2.49 -5.30 -16.72
C ARG A 53 2.72 -4.82 -15.29
N ASP A 54 3.58 -3.82 -15.16
CA ASP A 54 3.77 -3.13 -13.88
C ASP A 54 2.51 -2.35 -13.50
N PHE A 55 2.25 -2.30 -12.20
CA PHE A 55 1.16 -1.52 -11.63
C PHE A 55 1.60 -0.07 -11.48
N ASP A 56 0.87 0.86 -12.09
CA ASP A 56 1.07 2.28 -11.90
C ASP A 56 0.10 2.78 -10.83
N LEU A 57 0.64 3.34 -9.75
CA LEU A 57 -0.10 3.95 -8.65
C LEU A 57 0.04 5.47 -8.70
N ASP A 58 -1.08 6.18 -8.83
CA ASP A 58 -1.11 7.64 -8.78
C ASP A 58 -1.45 8.14 -7.38
N ILE A 59 -0.45 8.14 -6.49
CA ILE A 59 -0.61 8.48 -5.07
C ILE A 59 0.16 9.76 -4.77
N HIS A 60 -0.45 10.68 -4.02
CA HIS A 60 0.15 11.97 -3.65
C HIS A 60 0.03 12.20 -2.13
N CYS A 61 0.99 12.89 -1.52
CA CYS A 61 1.02 13.12 -0.07
C CYS A 61 -0.19 13.91 0.46
N ASN A 62 -0.84 14.72 -0.38
CA ASN A 62 -2.03 15.49 -0.01
C ASN A 62 -3.35 14.69 -0.14
N MET A 63 -3.28 13.44 -0.61
CA MET A 63 -4.44 12.55 -0.64
C MET A 63 -4.76 12.04 0.77
N LYS A 64 -6.05 11.78 0.99
CA LYS A 64 -6.53 11.14 2.21
C LYS A 64 -6.14 9.66 2.24
N VAL A 65 -5.95 9.12 3.44
CA VAL A 65 -5.72 7.68 3.66
C VAL A 65 -6.76 6.83 2.93
N SER A 66 -8.05 7.16 3.06
CA SER A 66 -9.13 6.44 2.37
C SER A 66 -8.98 6.41 0.85
N THR A 67 -8.64 7.55 0.24
CA THR A 67 -8.40 7.65 -1.21
C THR A 67 -7.23 6.80 -1.65
N VAL A 68 -6.16 6.77 -0.84
CA VAL A 68 -4.95 5.99 -1.14
C VAL A 68 -5.22 4.49 -1.04
N GLU A 69 -5.91 4.05 0.02
CA GLU A 69 -6.31 2.65 0.17
C GLU A 69 -7.22 2.20 -0.99
N GLU A 70 -8.11 3.07 -1.46
CA GLU A 70 -8.99 2.81 -2.60
C GLU A 70 -8.22 2.76 -3.92
N GLU A 71 -7.25 3.65 -4.13
CA GLU A 71 -6.40 3.67 -5.32
C GLU A 71 -5.58 2.37 -5.44
N VAL A 72 -4.93 1.94 -4.36
CA VAL A 72 -4.19 0.67 -4.35
C VAL A 72 -5.12 -0.51 -4.61
N LYS A 73 -6.31 -0.50 -4.02
CA LYS A 73 -7.32 -1.54 -4.28
C LYS A 73 -7.73 -1.58 -5.75
N ASN A 74 -8.00 -0.45 -6.36
CA ASN A 74 -8.48 -0.38 -7.73
C ASN A 74 -7.37 -0.73 -8.74
N SER A 75 -6.16 -0.24 -8.50
CA SER A 75 -5.03 -0.38 -9.41
C SER A 75 -4.30 -1.72 -9.26
N MET A 76 -4.27 -2.31 -8.06
CA MET A 76 -3.55 -3.56 -7.80
C MET A 76 -4.46 -4.74 -7.42
N GLY A 77 -5.72 -4.50 -7.04
CA GLY A 77 -6.67 -5.58 -6.74
C GLY A 77 -6.47 -6.22 -5.37
N PHE A 78 -5.88 -5.53 -4.39
CA PHE A 78 -5.80 -5.97 -3.00
C PHE A 78 -5.95 -4.81 -2.02
N LEU A 79 -6.32 -5.09 -0.77
CA LEU A 79 -6.48 -4.05 0.25
C LEU A 79 -5.15 -3.71 0.92
N VAL A 80 -4.96 -2.42 1.19
CA VAL A 80 -3.91 -1.94 2.10
C VAL A 80 -4.52 -1.22 3.29
N GLN A 81 -3.73 -1.11 4.35
CA GLN A 81 -4.01 -0.25 5.49
C GLN A 81 -2.83 0.67 5.73
N ILE A 82 -3.08 1.98 5.71
CA ILE A 82 -2.04 2.96 6.05
C ILE A 82 -1.89 3.01 7.57
N LEU A 83 -0.66 3.15 8.05
CA LEU A 83 -0.34 3.22 9.47
C LEU A 83 0.12 4.62 9.87
N ASN A 84 -0.24 5.01 11.09
CA ASN A 84 0.34 6.14 11.78
C ASN A 84 1.79 5.85 12.19
N ALA A 85 2.49 6.90 12.65
CA ALA A 85 3.86 6.77 13.12
C ALA A 85 4.04 5.72 14.23
N ASP A 86 3.06 5.59 15.13
CA ASP A 86 3.02 4.62 16.23
C ASP A 86 2.69 3.17 15.80
N GLY A 87 2.40 2.95 14.50
CA GLY A 87 2.02 1.64 13.96
C GLY A 87 0.54 1.27 14.09
N SER A 88 -0.29 2.14 14.66
CA SER A 88 -1.75 2.04 14.64
C SER A 88 -2.30 2.34 13.24
N ASN A 89 -3.54 1.93 12.95
CA ASN A 89 -4.17 2.24 11.67
C ASN A 89 -4.46 3.74 11.59
N ALA A 90 -4.10 4.36 10.48
CA ALA A 90 -4.35 5.77 10.24
C ALA A 90 -5.84 6.08 10.08
N ASP A 91 -6.22 7.30 10.42
CA ASP A 91 -7.58 7.77 10.19
C ASP A 91 -7.83 7.96 8.68
N ASN A 92 -8.95 7.46 8.19
CA ASN A 92 -9.36 7.57 6.79
C ASN A 92 -9.43 9.01 6.27
N ASP A 93 -9.68 9.98 7.16
CA ASP A 93 -9.77 11.40 6.83
C ASP A 93 -8.44 12.15 6.94
N ALA A 94 -7.42 11.54 7.56
CA ALA A 94 -6.08 12.11 7.62
C ALA A 94 -5.41 12.08 6.25
N ARG A 95 -4.53 13.06 5.98
CA ARG A 95 -3.70 13.07 4.77
C ARG A 95 -2.39 12.36 5.05
N LEU A 96 -1.80 11.73 4.02
CA LEU A 96 -0.50 11.08 4.15
C LEU A 96 0.57 12.04 4.72
N ALA A 97 0.56 13.29 4.26
CA ALA A 97 1.47 14.34 4.73
C ALA A 97 1.36 14.63 6.24
N ASP A 98 0.19 14.43 6.84
CA ASP A 98 -0.06 14.76 8.25
C ASP A 98 0.38 13.64 9.21
N ILE A 99 0.50 12.40 8.69
CA ILE A 99 0.79 11.19 9.46
C ILE A 99 2.17 10.60 9.15
N GLN A 100 3.00 11.34 8.43
CA GLN A 100 4.36 10.91 8.10
C GLN A 100 5.14 10.63 9.38
N ARG A 101 5.83 9.49 9.39
CA ARG A 101 6.90 9.24 10.35
C ARG A 101 7.96 10.30 10.11
N ALA A 102 8.24 11.11 11.12
CA ALA A 102 9.42 11.94 11.12
C ALA A 102 10.62 11.01 10.90
N ASN A 103 11.27 11.11 9.73
CA ASN A 103 12.54 10.45 9.49
C ASN A 103 13.50 10.93 10.59
N ALA A 104 13.82 10.05 11.54
CA ALA A 104 14.83 10.27 12.56
C ALA A 104 16.22 10.11 11.96
#